data_AF-X1MKY3-F1
#
_entry.id   AF-X1MKY3-F1
#
_cell.length_a   1.000
_cell.length_b   1.000
_cell.length_c   1.000
_cell.angle_alpha   90.00
_cell.angle_beta   90.00
_cell.angle_gamma   90.00
#
_symmetry.space_group_name_H-M   'P 1'
#
loop_
_entity.id
_entity.type
_entity.pdbx_description
1 polymer ?
#
loop_
_entity_poly.entity_id
_entity_poly.type
_entity_poly.pdbx_seq_one_letter_code
_entity_poly.pdbx_strand_id
1 'polypeptide(L)'
;MTGGNVTLLRGSGGGCAKSGPFKDMQVHMGPFSGLTSMTEIPAPRFEYNPHCLNRSLNNFVSSRYTNSTLVSTLMKTSKIADFQMVLDHWPPREDGVLGLHGGGHYSIGSTLQDLFGSSQDPAFFLHHGQIDRLWAKWQDEDANRRNALNGTDTIMNPPGADSVTLDTMMEFGYLDVPRSIHEVMSPSVLALP
;
A
#
# COMPACT_ATOMS: atom_id res chain seq x y z
N MET A 1 -1.92 13.68 7.14
CA MET A 1 -2.38 12.87 8.29
C MET A 1 -1.49 13.23 9.47
N THR A 2 -2.08 13.55 10.63
CA THR A 2 -1.35 13.98 11.84
C THR A 2 -1.10 12.77 12.74
N GLY A 3 0.10 12.21 12.62
CA GLY A 3 0.69 11.27 13.57
C GLY A 3 2.20 11.49 13.47
N GLY A 4 2.80 12.04 14.53
CA GLY A 4 4.13 12.65 14.47
C GLY A 4 4.07 14.07 13.88
N ASN A 5 4.86 15.00 14.41
CA ASN A 5 4.84 16.42 14.06
C ASN A 5 5.45 16.72 12.66
N VAL A 6 5.26 15.82 11.69
CA VAL A 6 5.90 15.85 10.37
C VAL A 6 4.91 16.36 9.33
N THR A 7 5.10 17.60 8.88
CA THR A 7 4.41 18.17 7.73
C THR A 7 5.07 17.66 6.45
N LEU A 8 4.37 16.84 5.67
CA LEU A 8 4.82 16.47 4.33
C LEU A 8 4.72 17.70 3.42
N LEU A 9 5.83 18.04 2.75
CA LEU A 9 5.83 19.14 1.78
C LEU A 9 4.89 18.82 0.63
N ARG A 10 4.19 19.84 0.12
CA ARG A 10 3.34 19.70 -1.06
C ARG A 10 4.19 19.36 -2.30
N GLY A 11 3.68 18.48 -3.15
CA GLY A 11 4.26 18.20 -4.46
C GLY A 11 4.19 19.39 -5.43
N SER A 12 4.83 19.24 -6.59
CA SER A 12 4.96 20.29 -7.62
C SER A 12 3.73 20.42 -8.54
N GLY A 13 2.65 19.68 -8.26
CA GLY A 13 1.45 19.66 -9.08
C GLY A 13 0.16 19.79 -8.29
N GLY A 14 -0.77 18.90 -8.61
CA GLY A 14 -2.16 18.94 -8.23
C GLY A 14 -3.05 19.27 -9.42
N GLY A 15 -4.28 18.76 -9.36
CA GLY A 15 -5.24 18.82 -10.46
C GLY A 15 -5.02 17.72 -11.49
N CYS A 16 -5.77 17.79 -12.59
CA CYS A 16 -5.79 16.74 -13.61
C CYS A 16 -4.42 16.52 -14.27
N ALA A 17 -4.12 15.26 -14.59
CA ALA A 17 -3.02 14.90 -15.45
C ALA A 17 -3.13 15.64 -16.79
N LYS A 18 -2.07 16.34 -17.18
CA LYS A 18 -2.10 17.26 -18.35
C LYS A 18 -1.70 16.60 -19.67
N SER A 19 -1.04 15.44 -19.61
CA SER A 19 -0.45 14.77 -20.76
C SER A 19 -0.24 13.28 -20.50
N GLY A 20 0.20 12.55 -21.53
CA GLY A 20 0.41 11.10 -21.49
C GLY A 20 -0.85 10.29 -21.83
N PRO A 21 -0.75 8.95 -21.82
CA PRO A 21 -1.82 8.06 -22.26
C PRO A 21 -3.06 8.09 -21.37
N PHE A 22 -2.94 8.61 -20.13
CA PHE A 22 -4.01 8.66 -19.15
C PHE A 22 -4.54 10.08 -18.91
N LYS A 23 -4.21 11.07 -19.77
CA LYS A 23 -4.65 12.46 -19.56
C LYS A 23 -6.19 12.61 -19.54
N ASP A 24 -6.89 11.77 -20.31
CA ASP A 24 -8.35 11.76 -20.45
C ASP A 24 -9.00 10.64 -19.62
N MET A 25 -8.23 9.93 -18.78
CA MET A 25 -8.74 8.87 -17.92
C MET A 25 -9.64 9.44 -16.82
N GLN A 26 -10.80 8.81 -16.64
CA GLN A 26 -11.71 9.10 -15.54
C GLN A 26 -11.50 8.13 -14.37
N VAL A 27 -11.42 8.71 -13.18
CA VAL A 27 -11.53 8.06 -11.87
C VAL A 27 -13.00 8.14 -11.46
N HIS A 28 -13.57 7.09 -10.88
CA HIS A 28 -15.03 6.97 -10.73
C HIS A 28 -15.53 6.91 -9.28
N MET A 29 -14.64 6.71 -8.31
CA MET A 29 -14.98 6.64 -6.89
C MET A 29 -14.10 7.59 -6.07
N GLY A 30 -14.60 7.96 -4.88
CA GLY A 30 -13.91 8.89 -3.99
C GLY A 30 -13.98 10.34 -4.51
N PRO A 31 -13.10 11.25 -4.05
CA PRO A 31 -12.02 10.99 -3.11
C PRO A 31 -12.57 10.59 -1.74
N PHE A 32 -11.86 9.70 -1.05
CA PHE A 32 -12.20 9.31 0.30
C PHE A 32 -11.46 10.20 1.29
N SER A 33 -12.12 10.54 2.40
CA SER A 33 -11.38 11.00 3.57
C SER A 33 -10.42 9.87 4.00
N GLY A 34 -9.31 10.21 4.64
CA GLY A 34 -8.37 9.20 5.15
C GLY A 34 -9.04 8.19 6.09
N LEU A 35 -8.27 7.34 6.75
CA LEU A 35 -8.79 6.31 7.64
C LEU A 35 -9.71 6.92 8.75
N THR A 36 -11.03 6.83 8.54
CA THR A 36 -12.08 7.30 9.48
C THR A 36 -12.86 6.13 10.09
N SER A 37 -12.82 4.96 9.43
CA SER A 37 -13.30 3.69 9.93
C SER A 37 -12.27 2.61 9.62
N MET A 38 -12.23 1.58 10.46
CA MET A 38 -11.30 0.45 10.38
C MET A 38 -11.89 -0.73 9.61
N THR A 39 -13.21 -0.72 9.45
CA THR A 39 -14.01 -1.83 8.92
C THR A 39 -14.85 -1.41 7.72
N GLU A 40 -14.92 -0.12 7.41
CA GLU A 40 -15.76 0.39 6.33
C GLU A 40 -15.02 1.43 5.48
N ILE A 41 -15.32 1.42 4.18
CA ILE A 41 -14.92 2.50 3.28
C ILE A 41 -15.68 3.78 3.70
N PRO A 42 -15.01 4.95 3.82
CA PRO A 42 -15.68 6.21 4.12
C PRO A 42 -16.69 6.61 3.04
N ALA A 43 -17.67 7.44 3.38
CA ALA A 43 -18.52 8.08 2.37
C ALA A 43 -17.64 8.85 1.36
N PRO A 44 -17.95 8.81 0.05
CA PRO A 44 -19.20 8.34 -0.55
C PRO A 44 -19.21 6.84 -0.97
N ARG A 45 -18.28 6.03 -0.44
CA ARG A 45 -18.17 4.57 -0.70
C ARG A 45 -18.14 4.22 -2.20
N PHE A 46 -19.23 3.64 -2.70
CA PHE A 46 -19.36 3.14 -4.06
C PHE A 46 -20.19 4.06 -4.96
N GLU A 47 -20.53 5.27 -4.50
CA GLU A 47 -21.24 6.25 -5.33
C GLU A 47 -20.39 6.66 -6.55
N TYR A 48 -21.04 6.74 -7.71
CA TYR A 48 -20.41 7.14 -8.96
C TYR A 48 -20.09 8.64 -8.93
N ASN A 49 -18.79 8.95 -8.93
CA ASN A 49 -18.28 10.31 -8.91
C ASN A 49 -17.14 10.48 -9.94
N PRO A 50 -17.45 10.64 -11.24
CA PRO A 50 -16.46 10.74 -12.29
C PRO A 50 -15.65 12.05 -12.19
N HIS A 51 -14.34 11.93 -12.13
CA HIS A 51 -13.40 13.04 -12.15
C HIS A 51 -12.09 12.64 -12.84
N CYS A 52 -11.23 13.61 -13.14
CA CYS A 52 -9.96 13.32 -13.81
C CYS A 52 -8.95 12.63 -12.88
N LEU A 53 -8.03 11.86 -13.46
CA LEU A 53 -6.83 11.40 -12.78
C LEU A 53 -6.02 12.60 -12.27
N ASN A 54 -5.79 12.70 -10.96
CA ASN A 54 -5.11 13.83 -10.33
C ASN A 54 -3.75 13.37 -9.77
N ARG A 55 -2.69 14.15 -10.02
CA ARG A 55 -1.34 13.87 -9.51
C ARG A 55 -0.63 15.13 -9.02
N SER A 56 0.18 14.98 -7.99
CA SER A 56 1.03 16.03 -7.43
C SER A 56 2.40 15.44 -7.06
N LEU A 57 3.25 15.27 -8.07
CA LEU A 57 4.55 14.60 -7.92
C LEU A 57 5.40 15.27 -6.82
N ASN A 58 5.96 14.46 -5.94
CA ASN A 58 6.55 14.91 -4.69
C ASN A 58 7.97 14.35 -4.48
N ASN A 59 8.95 15.13 -4.94
CA ASN A 59 10.37 14.79 -4.83
C ASN A 59 10.87 14.74 -3.38
N PHE A 60 10.27 15.51 -2.47
CA PHE A 60 10.62 15.44 -1.04
C PHE A 60 10.25 14.07 -0.47
N VAL A 61 9.03 13.59 -0.76
CA VAL A 61 8.59 12.27 -0.31
C VAL A 61 9.43 11.17 -0.96
N SER A 62 9.65 11.23 -2.27
CA SER A 62 10.43 10.21 -2.97
C SER A 62 11.87 10.11 -2.44
N SER A 63 12.57 11.24 -2.28
CA SER A 63 13.95 11.21 -1.81
C SER A 63 14.07 10.71 -0.36
N ARG A 64 13.08 11.01 0.49
CA ARG A 64 13.10 10.64 1.91
C ARG A 64 12.61 9.22 2.20
N TYR A 65 11.60 8.74 1.47
CA TYR A 65 10.88 7.51 1.81
C TYR A 65 11.00 6.39 0.78
N THR A 66 11.56 6.64 -0.42
CA THR A 66 11.75 5.60 -1.45
C THR A 66 13.22 5.45 -1.87
N ASN A 67 14.15 5.59 -0.92
CA ASN A 67 15.60 5.52 -1.18
C ASN A 67 16.20 4.12 -0.93
N SER A 68 17.42 3.92 -1.45
CA SER A 68 18.16 2.65 -1.35
C SER A 68 18.52 2.27 0.08
N THR A 69 18.68 3.23 0.99
CA THR A 69 18.95 2.95 2.42
C THR A 69 17.77 2.23 3.04
N LEU A 70 16.55 2.71 2.83
CA LEU A 70 15.33 2.04 3.34
C LEU A 70 15.13 0.66 2.72
N VAL A 71 15.37 0.51 1.42
CA VAL A 71 15.35 -0.82 0.76
C VAL A 71 16.38 -1.76 1.40
N SER A 72 17.59 -1.28 1.66
CA SER A 72 18.64 -2.08 2.29
C SER A 72 18.29 -2.46 3.73
N THR A 73 17.67 -1.55 4.48
CA THR A 73 17.18 -1.81 5.84
C THR A 73 16.09 -2.88 5.83
N LEU A 74 15.11 -2.75 4.93
CA LEU A 74 14.02 -3.72 4.76
C LEU A 74 14.56 -5.12 4.45
N MET A 75 15.51 -5.24 3.52
CA MET A 75 16.09 -6.54 3.14
C MET A 75 16.90 -7.21 4.25
N LYS A 76 17.40 -6.45 5.24
CA LYS A 76 18.16 -6.99 6.40
C LYS A 76 17.28 -7.48 7.54
N THR A 77 15.98 -7.22 7.51
CA THR A 77 15.05 -7.70 8.54
C THR A 77 14.99 -9.22 8.54
N SER A 78 14.82 -9.82 9.73
CA SER A 78 14.73 -11.29 9.88
C SER A 78 13.30 -11.78 10.13
N LYS A 79 12.43 -10.91 10.65
CA LYS A 79 11.03 -11.22 10.97
C LYS A 79 10.10 -10.41 10.08
N ILE A 80 8.96 -11.01 9.71
CA ILE A 80 7.93 -10.35 8.90
C ILE A 80 7.38 -9.08 9.58
N ALA A 81 7.28 -9.07 10.91
CA ALA A 81 6.86 -7.88 11.66
C ALA A 81 7.78 -6.68 11.44
N ASP A 82 9.10 -6.91 11.39
CA ASP A 82 10.08 -5.86 11.14
C ASP A 82 10.08 -5.44 9.67
N PHE A 83 9.89 -6.40 8.75
CA PHE A 83 9.71 -6.12 7.32
C PHE A 83 8.52 -5.19 7.07
N GLN A 84 7.34 -5.54 7.61
CA GLN A 84 6.12 -4.74 7.54
C GLN A 84 6.34 -3.36 8.18
N MET A 85 7.02 -3.30 9.34
CA MET A 85 7.34 -2.04 10.01
C MET A 85 8.19 -1.10 9.13
N VAL A 86 9.22 -1.60 8.44
CA VAL A 86 10.02 -0.76 7.53
C VAL A 86 9.24 -0.40 6.27
N LEU A 87 8.39 -1.30 5.79
CA LEU A 87 7.58 -1.10 4.59
C LEU A 87 6.53 0.00 4.76
N ASP A 88 5.81 0.00 5.88
CA ASP A 88 4.71 0.94 6.14
C ASP A 88 5.07 2.09 7.07
N HIS A 89 6.06 1.88 7.96
CA HIS A 89 6.43 2.79 9.04
C HIS A 89 5.23 3.19 9.90
N TRP A 90 4.50 2.17 10.34
CA TRP A 90 3.31 2.36 11.15
C TRP A 90 3.41 1.58 12.49
N PRO A 91 3.11 2.20 13.65
CA PRO A 91 2.64 3.58 13.83
C PRO A 91 3.75 4.62 13.57
N PRO A 92 3.38 5.88 13.27
CA PRO A 92 4.34 6.96 13.05
C PRO A 92 5.21 7.17 14.29
N ARG A 93 6.49 7.51 14.07
CA ARG A 93 7.52 7.69 15.10
C ARG A 93 8.32 8.96 14.81
N GLU A 94 9.23 9.33 15.71
CA GLU A 94 10.06 10.53 15.52
C GLU A 94 10.96 10.45 14.27
N ASP A 95 11.39 9.25 13.89
CA ASP A 95 12.27 8.98 12.76
C ASP A 95 11.54 8.92 11.41
N GLY A 96 10.21 8.87 11.39
CA GLY A 96 9.44 8.79 10.16
C GLY A 96 7.93 8.68 10.36
N VAL A 97 7.19 8.96 9.30
CA VAL A 97 5.73 8.84 9.27
C VAL A 97 5.22 8.02 8.06
N LEU A 98 6.14 7.55 7.22
CA LEU A 98 5.89 6.74 6.03
C LEU A 98 7.05 5.75 5.85
N GLY A 99 6.76 4.55 5.38
CA GLY A 99 7.75 3.59 4.88
C GLY A 99 7.84 3.61 3.35
N LEU A 100 8.45 2.58 2.77
CA LEU A 100 8.57 2.42 1.31
C LEU A 100 7.21 2.38 0.59
N HIS A 101 6.20 1.74 1.18
CA HIS A 101 4.84 1.66 0.65
C HIS A 101 4.17 3.04 0.68
N GLY A 102 4.02 3.64 1.86
CA GLY A 102 3.49 4.99 2.00
C GLY A 102 4.27 6.02 1.16
N GLY A 103 5.60 5.92 1.13
CA GLY A 103 6.46 6.76 0.31
C GLY A 103 6.14 6.68 -1.19
N GLY A 104 5.90 5.48 -1.71
CA GLY A 104 5.48 5.29 -3.11
C GLY A 104 4.17 5.98 -3.41
N HIS A 105 3.13 5.73 -2.61
CA HIS A 105 1.82 6.37 -2.75
C HIS A 105 1.89 7.90 -2.69
N TYR A 106 2.55 8.45 -1.66
CA TYR A 106 2.62 9.90 -1.44
C TYR A 106 3.61 10.61 -2.38
N SER A 107 4.52 9.88 -3.05
CA SER A 107 5.44 10.45 -4.04
C SER A 107 4.74 10.86 -5.34
N ILE A 108 3.64 10.20 -5.70
CA ILE A 108 2.79 10.57 -6.85
C ILE A 108 1.66 11.50 -6.41
N GLY A 109 1.13 11.28 -5.19
CA GLY A 109 0.14 12.14 -4.55
C GLY A 109 -1.26 12.00 -5.16
N SER A 110 -2.22 12.74 -4.57
CA SER A 110 -3.59 12.85 -5.07
C SER A 110 -4.27 11.48 -5.26
N THR A 111 -4.60 11.04 -6.48
CA THR A 111 -5.34 9.78 -6.70
C THR A 111 -4.60 8.58 -6.12
N LEU A 112 -3.27 8.47 -6.32
CA LEU A 112 -2.52 7.34 -5.77
C LEU A 112 -2.38 7.40 -4.25
N GLN A 113 -2.42 8.58 -3.62
CA GLN A 113 -2.28 8.68 -2.16
C GLN A 113 -3.56 8.30 -1.39
N ASP A 114 -4.70 8.24 -2.09
CA ASP A 114 -5.98 7.88 -1.48
C ASP A 114 -5.94 6.40 -1.04
N LEU A 115 -5.97 6.16 0.27
CA LEU A 115 -5.86 4.82 0.85
C LEU A 115 -6.86 3.82 0.25
N PHE A 116 -8.09 4.27 0.00
CA PHE A 116 -9.17 3.41 -0.49
C PHE A 116 -9.30 3.45 -2.01
N GLY A 117 -8.95 4.59 -2.63
CA GLY A 117 -9.10 4.84 -4.06
C GLY A 117 -7.84 4.64 -4.92
N SER A 118 -6.69 4.32 -4.31
CA SER A 118 -5.37 4.36 -4.95
C SER A 118 -5.24 3.50 -6.21
N SER A 119 -5.92 2.35 -6.26
CA SER A 119 -5.91 1.44 -7.42
C SER A 119 -6.51 2.03 -8.69
N GLN A 120 -7.22 3.17 -8.59
CA GLN A 120 -7.71 3.92 -9.75
C GLN A 120 -6.60 4.73 -10.45
N ASP A 121 -5.42 4.91 -9.85
CA ASP A 121 -4.22 5.41 -10.55
C ASP A 121 -3.44 4.22 -11.15
N PRO A 122 -3.18 4.18 -12.47
CA PRO A 122 -2.44 3.08 -13.10
C PRO A 122 -1.04 2.80 -12.50
N ALA A 123 -0.43 3.78 -11.84
CA ALA A 123 0.86 3.61 -11.17
C ALA A 123 0.77 2.68 -9.94
N PHE A 124 -0.43 2.41 -9.40
CA PHE A 124 -0.67 1.48 -8.31
C PHE A 124 -0.07 0.10 -8.58
N PHE A 125 -0.30 -0.43 -9.79
CA PHE A 125 0.17 -1.76 -10.17
C PHE A 125 1.69 -1.84 -10.26
N LEU A 126 2.34 -0.77 -10.75
CA LEU A 126 3.81 -0.70 -10.76
C LEU A 126 4.39 -0.58 -9.35
N HIS A 127 3.73 0.21 -8.50
CA HIS A 127 4.12 0.36 -7.11
C HIS A 127 4.02 -0.97 -6.36
N HIS A 128 2.84 -1.61 -6.37
CA HIS A 128 2.62 -2.88 -5.68
C HIS A 128 3.39 -4.04 -6.32
N GLY A 129 3.67 -4.02 -7.62
CA GLY A 129 4.59 -4.98 -8.24
C GLY A 129 6.02 -4.87 -7.69
N GLN A 130 6.49 -3.65 -7.38
CA GLN A 130 7.78 -3.47 -6.71
C GLN A 130 7.74 -3.85 -5.23
N ILE A 131 6.62 -3.64 -4.53
CA ILE A 131 6.42 -4.10 -3.15
C ILE A 131 6.46 -5.63 -3.08
N ASP A 132 5.69 -6.30 -3.93
CA ASP A 132 5.66 -7.76 -4.04
C ASP A 132 7.04 -8.32 -4.40
N ARG A 133 7.74 -7.70 -5.36
CA ARG A 133 9.13 -8.05 -5.68
C ARG A 133 10.07 -7.96 -4.48
N LEU A 134 9.93 -6.95 -3.62
CA LEU A 134 10.76 -6.85 -2.42
C LEU A 134 10.40 -7.94 -1.40
N TRP A 135 9.12 -8.24 -1.23
CA TRP A 135 8.65 -9.30 -0.35
C TRP A 135 9.12 -10.68 -0.82
N ALA A 136 8.94 -11.01 -2.09
CA ALA A 136 9.43 -12.26 -2.68
C ALA A 136 10.95 -12.43 -2.50
N LYS A 137 11.72 -11.37 -2.81
CA LYS A 137 13.18 -11.39 -2.56
C LYS A 137 13.51 -11.61 -1.09
N TRP A 138 12.78 -10.99 -0.16
CA TRP A 138 13.01 -11.15 1.27
C TRP A 138 12.68 -12.57 1.76
N GLN A 139 11.64 -13.20 1.20
CA GLN A 139 11.31 -14.60 1.45
C GLN A 139 12.38 -15.55 0.91
N ASP A 140 12.97 -15.27 -0.25
CA ASP A 140 13.96 -16.15 -0.90
C ASP A 140 15.31 -16.19 -0.16
N GLU A 141 15.61 -15.23 0.71
CA GLU A 141 16.84 -15.20 1.52
C GLU A 141 16.84 -16.25 2.66
N ASP A 142 15.67 -16.75 3.09
CA ASP A 142 15.56 -17.77 4.13
C ASP A 142 14.25 -18.55 3.98
N ALA A 143 14.35 -19.87 3.81
CA ALA A 143 13.19 -20.75 3.64
C ALA A 143 12.15 -20.65 4.77
N ASN A 144 12.57 -20.27 6.00
CA ASN A 144 11.65 -20.08 7.13
C ASN A 144 10.74 -18.85 6.98
N ARG A 145 11.04 -17.95 6.03
CA ARG A 145 10.28 -16.72 5.79
C ARG A 145 9.09 -16.92 4.87
N ARG A 146 9.03 -18.03 4.12
CA ARG A 146 7.98 -18.29 3.12
C ARG A 146 6.58 -18.12 3.71
N ASN A 147 6.35 -18.66 4.90
CA ASN A 147 5.05 -18.65 5.59
C ASN A 147 5.03 -17.74 6.82
N ALA A 148 5.96 -16.78 6.92
CA ALA A 148 6.01 -15.86 8.05
C ALA A 148 4.83 -14.88 8.00
N LEU A 149 4.03 -14.85 9.05
CA LEU A 149 2.87 -13.96 9.22
C LEU A 149 2.97 -13.17 10.52
N ASN A 150 2.39 -11.97 10.53
CA ASN A 150 2.21 -11.14 11.72
C ASN A 150 1.09 -10.12 11.47
N GLY A 151 0.18 -9.96 12.43
CA GLY A 151 -0.95 -9.04 12.37
C GLY A 151 -2.30 -9.72 12.50
N THR A 152 -3.35 -8.91 12.44
CA THR A 152 -4.75 -9.33 12.48
C THR A 152 -5.44 -9.00 11.16
N ASP A 153 -6.66 -9.48 11.00
CA ASP A 153 -7.52 -9.26 9.83
C ASP A 153 -8.10 -7.85 9.71
N THR A 154 -7.76 -6.97 10.67
CA THR A 154 -8.33 -5.64 10.82
C THR A 154 -7.19 -4.62 10.82
N ILE A 155 -7.32 -3.56 10.01
CA ILE A 155 -6.35 -2.45 9.94
C ILE A 155 -6.01 -2.00 11.36
N MET A 156 -4.74 -1.70 11.66
CA MET A 156 -4.19 -1.31 12.98
C MET A 156 -4.05 -2.39 14.06
N ASN A 157 -4.45 -3.64 13.83
CA ASN A 157 -4.40 -4.69 14.85
C ASN A 157 -5.11 -4.29 16.17
N PRO A 158 -6.39 -3.86 16.14
CA PRO A 158 -7.08 -3.45 17.35
C PRO A 158 -7.28 -4.63 18.31
N PRO A 159 -7.39 -4.37 19.64
CA PRO A 159 -7.68 -5.42 20.60
C PRO A 159 -8.95 -6.18 20.24
N GLY A 160 -8.86 -7.51 20.21
CA GLY A 160 -9.99 -8.39 19.90
C GLY A 160 -10.17 -8.75 18.42
N ALA A 161 -9.35 -8.23 17.51
CA ALA A 161 -9.31 -8.70 16.12
C ALA A 161 -8.64 -10.07 16.00
N ASP A 162 -9.07 -10.85 15.01
CA ASP A 162 -8.59 -12.21 14.81
C ASP A 162 -7.19 -12.21 14.19
N SER A 163 -6.28 -13.01 14.74
CA SER A 163 -4.94 -13.16 14.19
C SER A 163 -4.99 -13.84 12.83
N VAL A 164 -4.23 -13.30 11.90
CA VAL A 164 -4.13 -13.86 10.55
C VAL A 164 -3.33 -15.15 10.58
N THR A 165 -3.86 -16.21 9.97
CA THR A 165 -3.20 -17.51 9.80
C THR A 165 -3.11 -17.87 8.32
N LEU A 166 -2.41 -18.96 8.00
CA LEU A 166 -2.34 -19.48 6.62
C LEU A 166 -3.71 -19.94 6.10
N ASP A 167 -4.64 -20.29 7.01
CA ASP A 167 -6.00 -20.73 6.67
C ASP A 167 -7.00 -19.56 6.55
N THR A 168 -6.60 -18.33 6.91
CA THR A 168 -7.45 -17.14 6.73
C THR A 168 -7.75 -16.96 5.24
N MET A 169 -9.04 -16.79 4.92
CA MET A 169 -9.51 -16.57 3.55
C MET A 169 -9.39 -15.10 3.17
N MET A 170 -8.74 -14.83 2.04
CA MET A 170 -8.70 -13.54 1.38
C MET A 170 -9.83 -13.45 0.35
N GLU A 171 -10.63 -12.39 0.45
CA GLU A 171 -11.75 -12.11 -0.43
C GLU A 171 -11.36 -11.16 -1.55
N PHE A 172 -11.75 -11.46 -2.79
CA PHE A 172 -11.52 -10.62 -3.97
C PHE A 172 -12.81 -10.07 -4.58
N GLY A 173 -13.96 -10.39 -3.99
CA GLY A 173 -15.28 -9.90 -4.42
C GLY A 173 -15.59 -10.28 -5.87
N TYR A 174 -15.85 -9.26 -6.71
CA TYR A 174 -16.15 -9.48 -8.13
C TYR A 174 -14.91 -9.67 -9.02
N LEU A 175 -13.69 -9.54 -8.47
CA LEU A 175 -12.45 -9.56 -9.26
C LEU A 175 -11.83 -10.97 -9.37
N ASP A 176 -12.00 -11.81 -8.35
CA ASP A 176 -11.56 -13.22 -8.33
C ASP A 176 -12.33 -13.98 -7.24
N VAL A 177 -12.09 -15.29 -7.12
CA VAL A 177 -12.60 -16.15 -6.05
C VAL A 177 -11.77 -16.03 -4.77
N PRO A 178 -12.34 -16.36 -3.59
CA PRO A 178 -11.59 -16.37 -2.35
C PRO A 178 -10.42 -17.36 -2.38
N ARG A 179 -9.28 -16.99 -1.80
CA ARG A 179 -8.10 -17.85 -1.66
C ARG A 179 -7.59 -17.82 -0.23
N SER A 180 -7.12 -18.95 0.30
CA SER A 180 -6.42 -18.94 1.58
C SER A 180 -5.10 -18.18 1.48
N ILE A 181 -4.64 -17.61 2.58
CA ILE A 181 -3.32 -16.95 2.62
C ILE A 181 -2.22 -17.91 2.20
N HIS A 182 -2.31 -19.18 2.59
CA HIS A 182 -1.38 -20.23 2.18
C HIS A 182 -1.15 -20.27 0.65
N GLU A 183 -2.22 -20.12 -0.14
CA GLU A 183 -2.14 -20.17 -1.61
C GLU A 183 -1.39 -18.99 -2.23
N VAL A 184 -1.33 -17.86 -1.54
CA VAL A 184 -0.71 -16.62 -2.04
C VAL A 184 0.66 -16.32 -1.42
N MET A 185 1.19 -17.18 -0.54
CA MET A 185 2.52 -16.99 0.05
C MET A 185 3.68 -17.23 -0.92
N SER A 186 3.42 -17.84 -2.08
CA SER A 186 4.45 -18.18 -3.06
C SER A 186 4.09 -17.77 -4.48
N PRO A 187 4.91 -16.93 -5.15
CA PRO A 187 4.66 -16.53 -6.54
C PRO A 187 4.87 -17.68 -7.53
N SER A 188 5.49 -18.79 -7.12
CA SER A 188 5.76 -19.95 -7.98
C SER A 188 4.73 -21.08 -7.86
N VAL A 189 3.83 -21.01 -6.87
CA VAL A 189 2.78 -22.03 -6.66
C VAL A 189 1.50 -21.69 -7.44
N LEU A 190 1.33 -20.42 -7.85
CA LEU A 190 0.21 -19.95 -8.69
C LEU A 190 0.37 -20.26 -10.19
N ALA A 191 1.23 -21.23 -10.56
CA ALA A 191 1.11 -21.89 -11.85
C ALA A 191 -0.13 -22.80 -11.82
N LEU A 192 -1.33 -22.20 -11.81
CA LEU A 192 -2.53 -22.92 -12.19
C LEU A 192 -2.44 -23.21 -13.71
N PRO A 193 -2.82 -24.42 -14.14
CA PRO A 193 -2.73 -24.89 -15.53
C PRO A 193 -3.54 -24.05 -16.53
#